data_AF-C0DBW0-F1
#
_entry.id   AF-C0DBW0-F1
#
_cell.length_a   1.000
_cell.length_b   1.000
_cell.length_c   1.000
_cell.angle_alpha   90.00
_cell.angle_beta   90.00
_cell.angle_gamma   90.00
#
_symmetry.space_group_name_H-M   'P 1'
#
loop_
_entity.id
_entity.type
_entity.pdbx_description
1 polymer ?
#
loop_
_entity_poly.entity_id
_entity_poly.type
_entity_poly.pdbx_seq_one_letter_code
_entity_poly.pdbx_strand_id
1 'polypeptide(L)'
;SAADINATNTAVNSNTAGLSQAEKMIAGLQDKIVVNLPVSGWSGTAPFTQTIPLLGIKNTDNPIPGMLYPDNLTEDRKAQIDKSSNMITEIETLDGSLKVTCQFKRPTADLILVLKGVSL
;
A
#
# COMPACT_ATOMS: atom_id res chain seq x y z
N SER A 1 -41.60 19.56 17.10
CA SER A 1 -41.71 18.97 18.46
C SER A 1 -40.32 18.63 18.97
N ALA A 2 -40.15 18.32 20.26
CA ALA A 2 -38.87 17.83 20.78
C ALA A 2 -38.39 16.54 20.08
N ALA A 3 -39.34 15.71 19.62
CA ALA A 3 -39.03 14.51 18.85
C ALA A 3 -38.39 14.85 17.49
N ASP A 4 -38.94 15.83 16.77
CA ASP A 4 -38.42 16.24 15.45
C ASP A 4 -37.00 16.82 15.55
N ILE A 5 -36.72 17.56 16.62
CA ILE A 5 -35.37 18.11 16.90
C ILE A 5 -34.38 16.97 17.16
N ASN A 6 -34.75 15.99 18.00
CA ASN A 6 -33.88 14.86 18.31
C ASN A 6 -33.62 13.98 17.08
N ALA A 7 -34.63 13.77 16.22
CA ALA A 7 -34.47 13.07 14.96
C ALA A 7 -33.48 13.80 14.04
N THR A 8 -33.60 15.12 13.93
CA THR A 8 -32.67 15.96 13.15
C THR A 8 -31.24 15.87 13.67
N ASN A 9 -31.04 16.01 14.99
CA ASN A 9 -29.70 15.92 15.59
C ASN A 9 -29.05 14.55 15.34
N THR A 10 -29.84 13.47 15.40
CA THR A 10 -29.36 12.11 15.11
C THR A 10 -28.89 11.98 13.65
N ALA A 11 -29.67 12.51 12.72
CA ALA A 11 -29.31 12.53 11.30
C ALA A 11 -28.05 13.36 11.05
N VAL A 12 -27.94 14.55 11.66
CA VAL A 12 -26.76 15.42 11.53
C VAL A 12 -25.50 14.72 12.04
N ASN A 13 -25.54 14.12 13.23
CA ASN A 13 -24.39 13.40 13.80
C ASN A 13 -23.94 12.23 12.90
N SER A 14 -24.90 11.51 12.32
CA SER A 14 -24.62 10.41 11.38
C SER A 14 -23.95 10.93 10.11
N ASN A 15 -24.43 12.06 9.57
CA ASN A 15 -23.83 12.72 8.42
C ASN A 15 -22.42 13.23 8.71
N THR A 16 -22.18 13.82 9.88
CA THR A 16 -20.85 14.28 10.30
C THR A 16 -19.86 13.13 10.36
N ALA A 17 -20.26 11.98 10.93
CA ALA A 17 -19.42 10.79 10.96
C ALA A 17 -19.10 10.25 9.55
N GLY A 18 -20.11 10.21 8.68
CA GLY A 18 -19.94 9.79 7.28
C GLY A 18 -18.98 10.71 6.50
N LEU A 19 -19.09 12.03 6.69
CA LEU A 19 -18.20 13.00 6.05
C LEU A 19 -16.75 12.84 6.50
N SER A 20 -16.50 12.67 7.81
CA SER A 20 -15.15 12.44 8.32
C SER A 20 -14.52 11.16 7.76
N GLN A 21 -15.32 10.11 7.56
CA GLN A 21 -14.84 8.88 6.91
C GLN A 21 -14.49 9.12 5.44
N ALA A 22 -15.32 9.89 4.71
CA ALA A 22 -15.07 10.23 3.31
C ALA A 22 -13.80 11.08 3.16
N GLU A 23 -13.56 12.05 4.04
CA GLU A 23 -12.33 12.85 4.06
C GLU A 23 -11.07 11.99 4.20
N LYS A 24 -11.09 11.01 5.11
CA LYS A 24 -9.99 10.05 5.29
C LYS A 24 -9.75 9.19 4.04
N MET A 25 -10.83 8.72 3.41
CA MET A 25 -10.73 7.95 2.16
C MET A 25 -10.14 8.80 1.02
N ILE A 26 -10.55 10.06 0.88
CA ILE A 26 -10.02 10.98 -0.12
C ILE A 26 -8.52 11.23 0.12
N ALA A 27 -8.13 11.47 1.38
CA ALA A 27 -6.72 11.64 1.75
C ALA A 27 -5.89 10.40 1.37
N GLY A 28 -6.35 9.19 1.69
CA GLY A 28 -5.66 7.94 1.34
C GLY A 28 -5.58 7.63 -0.16
N LEU A 29 -6.44 8.23 -0.98
CA LEU A 29 -6.37 8.15 -2.45
C LEU A 29 -5.41 9.18 -3.06
N GLN A 30 -5.28 10.35 -2.44
CA GLN A 30 -4.36 11.40 -2.86
C GLN A 30 -2.93 11.12 -2.42
N ASP A 31 -2.78 10.60 -1.21
CA ASP A 31 -1.48 10.26 -0.65
C ASP A 31 -0.94 8.97 -1.30
N LYS A 32 0.39 8.82 -1.22
CA LYS A 32 1.10 7.68 -1.76
C LYS A 32 2.17 7.25 -0.76
N ILE A 33 2.08 6.02 -0.31
CA ILE A 33 3.10 5.45 0.56
C ILE A 33 4.16 4.82 -0.34
N VAL A 34 5.41 5.22 -0.15
CA VAL A 34 6.55 4.69 -0.91
C VAL A 34 7.23 3.59 -0.09
N VAL A 35 7.35 2.40 -0.67
CA VAL A 35 7.98 1.23 -0.06
C VAL A 35 9.17 0.82 -0.90
N ASN A 36 10.36 0.80 -0.29
CA ASN A 36 11.58 0.37 -0.95
C ASN A 36 11.79 -1.13 -0.71
N LEU A 37 12.09 -1.87 -1.79
CA LEU A 37 12.42 -3.28 -1.79
C LEU A 37 13.83 -3.48 -2.33
N PRO A 38 14.87 -3.31 -1.50
CA PRO A 38 16.24 -3.58 -1.93
C PRO A 38 16.41 -5.05 -2.34
N VAL A 39 17.23 -5.29 -3.36
CA VAL A 39 17.56 -6.64 -3.86
C VAL A 39 18.17 -7.52 -2.77
N SER A 40 18.92 -6.92 -1.85
CA SER A 40 19.55 -7.60 -0.72
C SER A 40 18.55 -8.08 0.35
N GLY A 41 17.35 -7.50 0.39
CA GLY A 41 16.34 -7.81 1.41
C GLY A 41 15.53 -9.08 1.15
N TRP A 42 15.63 -9.67 -0.05
CA TRP A 42 14.94 -10.91 -0.38
C TRP A 42 15.58 -12.11 0.31
N SER A 43 14.76 -13.01 0.86
CA SER A 43 15.21 -14.30 1.40
C SER A 43 16.01 -15.14 0.38
N GLY A 44 16.74 -16.15 0.87
CA GLY A 44 17.67 -16.94 0.05
C GLY A 44 17.03 -18.07 -0.77
N THR A 45 15.83 -18.53 -0.41
CA THR A 45 15.15 -19.67 -1.02
C THR A 45 13.69 -19.36 -1.29
N ALA A 46 13.11 -19.99 -2.32
CA ALA A 46 11.70 -19.85 -2.65
C ALA A 46 10.78 -20.41 -1.53
N PRO A 47 9.62 -19.78 -1.24
CA PRO A 47 9.19 -18.48 -1.77
C PRO A 47 10.11 -17.35 -1.29
N PHE A 48 10.49 -16.46 -2.20
CA PHE A 48 11.35 -15.34 -1.87
C PHE A 48 10.51 -14.25 -1.25
N THR A 49 10.82 -13.86 -0.02
CA THR A 49 10.00 -12.91 0.73
C THR A 49 10.83 -11.72 1.20
N GLN A 50 10.17 -10.58 1.32
CA GLN A 50 10.68 -9.42 2.02
C GLN A 50 9.57 -8.82 2.89
N THR A 51 9.87 -8.52 4.15
CA THR A 51 8.94 -7.89 5.09
C THR A 51 9.46 -6.52 5.46
N ILE A 52 8.63 -5.50 5.27
CA ILE A 52 8.99 -4.10 5.38
C ILE A 52 8.15 -3.49 6.50
N PRO A 53 8.77 -2.90 7.54
CA PRO A 53 8.04 -2.17 8.56
C PRO A 53 7.27 -1.01 7.93
N LEU A 54 5.99 -0.92 8.26
CA LEU A 54 5.10 0.13 7.79
C LEU A 54 4.12 0.50 8.91
N LEU A 55 4.55 1.40 9.79
CA LEU A 55 3.79 1.77 10.98
C LEU A 55 2.42 2.33 10.59
N GLY A 56 1.38 1.88 11.28
CA GLY A 56 0.00 2.31 11.04
C GLY A 56 -0.82 1.35 10.18
N ILE A 57 -0.19 0.57 9.29
CA ILE A 57 -0.92 -0.32 8.37
C ILE A 57 -1.56 -1.47 9.14
N LYS A 58 -2.74 -1.89 8.69
CA LYS A 58 -3.53 -3.00 9.25
C LYS A 58 -3.59 -4.16 8.29
N ASN A 59 -3.76 -5.36 8.83
CA ASN A 59 -4.02 -6.56 8.02
C ASN A 59 -5.35 -6.52 7.22
N THR A 60 -6.24 -5.58 7.52
CA THR A 60 -7.48 -5.34 6.78
C THR A 60 -7.31 -4.34 5.63
N ASP A 61 -6.17 -3.65 5.56
CA ASP A 61 -5.90 -2.69 4.49
C ASP A 61 -5.63 -3.43 3.18
N ASN A 62 -6.20 -2.93 2.08
CA ASN A 62 -6.01 -3.54 0.76
C ASN A 62 -5.57 -2.48 -0.27
N PRO A 63 -4.30 -2.03 -0.20
CA PRO A 63 -3.80 -1.01 -1.09
C PRO A 63 -3.71 -1.51 -2.53
N ILE A 64 -3.79 -0.57 -3.49
CA ILE A 64 -3.45 -0.84 -4.89
C ILE A 64 -1.94 -0.55 -5.07
N PRO A 65 -1.12 -1.57 -5.35
CA PRO A 65 0.29 -1.38 -5.59
C PRO A 65 0.53 -0.84 -7.00
N GLY A 66 1.39 0.17 -7.09
CA GLY A 66 2.01 0.64 -8.32
C GLY A 66 3.53 0.54 -8.21
N MET A 67 4.20 0.64 -9.36
CA MET A 67 5.66 0.68 -9.41
C MET A 67 6.12 2.11 -9.66
N LEU A 68 7.16 2.54 -8.95
CA LEU A 68 7.84 3.81 -9.17
C LEU A 68 9.25 3.54 -9.69
N TYR A 69 9.63 4.21 -10.77
CA TYR A 69 11.01 4.18 -11.26
C TYR A 69 11.86 5.24 -10.55
N PRO A 70 13.16 4.99 -10.32
CA PRO A 70 14.08 6.01 -9.84
C PRO A 70 14.34 7.09 -10.90
N ASP A 71 14.71 8.31 -10.48
CA ASP A 71 14.91 9.46 -11.38
C ASP A 71 16.03 9.25 -12.41
N ASN A 72 17.08 8.49 -12.06
CA ASN A 72 18.20 8.17 -12.94
C ASN A 72 17.97 6.88 -13.76
N LEU A 73 16.84 6.82 -14.46
CA LEU A 73 16.43 5.66 -15.22
C LEU A 73 17.13 5.57 -16.58
N THR A 74 17.80 4.44 -16.83
CA THR A 74 18.24 4.01 -18.17
C THR A 74 17.32 2.92 -18.70
N GLU A 75 17.34 2.66 -20.00
CA GLU A 75 16.53 1.59 -20.62
C GLU A 75 16.88 0.21 -20.03
N ASP A 76 18.17 -0.12 -19.91
CA ASP A 76 18.63 -1.36 -19.29
C ASP A 76 18.13 -1.51 -17.85
N ARG A 77 18.20 -0.42 -17.06
CA ARG A 77 17.73 -0.44 -15.67
C ARG A 77 16.21 -0.58 -15.60
N LYS A 78 15.47 0.08 -16.50
CA LYS A 78 14.03 -0.08 -16.63
C LYS A 78 13.66 -1.54 -16.92
N ALA A 79 14.32 -2.17 -17.89
CA ALA A 79 14.06 -3.57 -18.24
C ALA A 79 14.33 -4.52 -17.07
N GLN A 80 15.39 -4.28 -16.29
CA GLN A 80 15.68 -5.06 -15.08
C GLN A 80 14.63 -4.88 -13.97
N ILE A 81 14.18 -3.64 -13.75
CA ILE A 81 13.11 -3.31 -12.81
C ILE A 81 11.79 -3.98 -13.24
N ASP A 82 11.40 -3.85 -14.51
CA ASP A 82 10.18 -4.45 -15.06
C ASP A 82 10.19 -5.97 -14.96
N LYS A 83 11.33 -6.59 -15.26
CA LYS A 83 11.48 -8.04 -15.12
C LYS A 83 11.37 -8.48 -13.67
N SER A 84 11.96 -7.71 -12.74
CA SER A 84 11.97 -8.00 -11.31
C SER A 84 10.59 -7.77 -10.66
N SER A 85 9.86 -6.73 -11.07
CA SER A 85 8.52 -6.43 -10.55
C SER A 85 7.50 -7.50 -10.98
N ASN A 86 7.60 -8.02 -12.21
CA ASN A 86 6.80 -9.15 -12.69
C ASN A 86 7.05 -10.48 -11.93
N MET A 87 8.03 -10.54 -11.03
CA MET A 87 8.25 -11.72 -10.16
C MET A 87 7.40 -11.68 -8.89
N ILE A 88 6.85 -10.52 -8.52
CA ILE A 88 5.97 -10.36 -7.36
C ILE A 88 4.67 -11.12 -7.64
N THR A 89 4.35 -12.07 -6.77
CA THR A 89 3.14 -12.90 -6.86
C THR A 89 2.11 -12.51 -5.83
N GLU A 90 2.52 -11.88 -4.72
CA GLU A 90 1.62 -11.50 -3.63
C GLU A 90 2.19 -10.31 -2.85
N ILE A 91 1.29 -9.43 -2.43
CA ILE A 91 1.55 -8.33 -1.49
C ILE A 91 0.50 -8.46 -0.39
N GLU A 92 0.95 -8.74 0.82
CA GLU A 92 0.14 -9.00 2.00
C GLU A 92 0.36 -7.86 3.01
N THR A 93 -0.73 -7.24 3.47
CA THR A 93 -0.69 -6.28 4.58
C THR A 93 -0.79 -7.05 5.90
N LEU A 94 0.08 -6.68 6.84
CA LEU A 94 0.11 -7.21 8.20
C LEU A 94 0.02 -6.03 9.17
N ASP A 95 -0.33 -6.26 10.42
CA ASP A 95 -0.35 -5.16 11.39
C ASP A 95 1.08 -4.59 11.58
N GLY A 96 1.27 -3.36 11.11
CA GLY A 96 2.54 -2.64 11.17
C GLY A 96 3.59 -3.03 10.14
N SER A 97 3.26 -3.88 9.15
CA SER A 97 4.22 -4.24 8.09
C SER A 97 3.56 -4.66 6.77
N LEU A 98 4.36 -4.63 5.71
CA LEU A 98 4.01 -5.17 4.41
C LEU A 98 4.89 -6.39 4.13
N LYS A 99 4.31 -7.50 3.69
CA LYS A 99 5.06 -8.67 3.21
C LYS A 99 4.87 -8.80 1.70
N VAL A 100 5.97 -8.87 0.99
CA VAL A 100 6.00 -9.06 -0.47
C VAL A 100 6.59 -10.43 -0.77
N THR A 101 5.91 -11.20 -1.61
CA THR A 101 6.30 -12.56 -1.98
C THR A 101 6.54 -12.66 -3.48
N CYS A 102 7.64 -13.30 -3.85
CA CYS A 102 7.92 -13.80 -5.20
C CYS A 102 8.03 -15.32 -5.14
N GLN A 103 7.02 -16.04 -5.65
CA GLN A 103 6.93 -17.49 -5.50
C GLN A 103 8.05 -18.25 -6.23
N PHE A 104 8.44 -17.80 -7.42
CA PHE A 104 9.21 -18.62 -8.37
C PHE A 104 10.62 -18.10 -8.66
N LYS A 105 10.81 -16.78 -8.67
CA LYS A 105 12.09 -16.16 -9.02
C LYS A 105 12.39 -15.02 -8.06
N ARG A 106 13.66 -14.92 -7.65
CA ARG A 106 14.15 -13.84 -6.81
C ARG A 106 14.38 -12.60 -7.68
N PRO A 107 13.84 -11.43 -7.31
CA PRO A 107 14.18 -10.17 -7.95
C PRO A 107 15.69 -9.91 -7.96
N THR A 108 16.17 -9.28 -9.03
CA THR A 108 17.61 -8.98 -9.21
C THR A 108 17.89 -7.47 -9.25
N ALA A 109 16.86 -6.65 -9.15
CA ALA A 109 16.95 -5.20 -9.08
C ALA A 109 16.23 -4.69 -7.83
N ASP A 110 16.67 -3.54 -7.32
CA ASP A 110 15.91 -2.79 -6.32
C ASP A 110 14.59 -2.34 -6.93
N LEU A 111 13.49 -2.51 -6.18
CA LEU A 111 12.16 -2.09 -6.58
C LEU A 111 11.66 -1.00 -5.64
N ILE A 112 10.84 -0.08 -6.18
CA ILE A 112 10.11 0.90 -5.39
C ILE A 112 8.64 0.71 -5.69
N LEU A 113 7.88 0.34 -4.66
CA LEU A 113 6.43 0.24 -4.73
C LEU A 113 5.79 1.53 -4.21
N VAL A 114 4.65 1.85 -4.79
CA VAL A 114 3.76 2.90 -4.32
C VAL A 114 2.45 2.24 -3.94
N LEU A 115 2.02 2.41 -2.70
CA LEU A 115 0.73 1.93 -2.23
C LEU A 115 -0.25 3.10 -2.21
N LYS A 116 -1.40 2.91 -2.89
CA LYS A 116 -2.52 3.84 -2.88
C LYS A 116 -3.76 3.24 -2.24
N GLY A 117 -4.65 4.08 -1.72
CA GLY A 117 -5.92 3.65 -1.14
C GLY A 117 -5.82 3.30 0.34
N VAL A 118 -4.73 3.69 0.99
CA VAL A 118 -4.47 3.49 2.42
C VAL A 118 -3.90 4.79 2.98
N SER A 119 -4.23 5.09 4.24
CA SER A 119 -3.72 6.26 4.98
C SER A 119 -3.23 5.74 6.33
N LEU A 120 -1.98 6.07 6.69
CA LEU A 120 -1.31 5.61 7.92
C LEU A 120 -1.42 6.63 9.05
#